data_AF-A0A9P6GW32-F1
#
_entry.id   AF-A0A9P6GW32-F1
#
_cell.length_a   1.000
_cell.length_b   1.000
_cell.length_c   1.000
_cell.angle_alpha   90.00
_cell.angle_beta   90.00
_cell.angle_gamma   90.00
#
_symmetry.space_group_name_H-M   'P 1'
#
loop_
_entity.id
_entity.type
_entity.pdbx_description
1 polymer ?
#
loop_
_entity_poly.entity_id
_entity_poly.type
_entity_poly.pdbx_seq_one_letter_code
_entity_poly.pdbx_strand_id
1 'polypeptide(L)'
;MQDNPINHFSSTCSSSNNNMATALNGMKEFYGKEEEDANVWLRDILMIAKLSGFTEEETLRAIILKLRESALSWASELIEQREWKIYLEDFITLFKKRFTNFYKAEISLSKFLTSPSPTSREEFTALLRAGTILFEQKLMNTWALAQVLIGKCPDNIKSLLFQAIEQLNDWHAFIQRAEQVAWLAFPDTVLNRISSNDNSNAYNNNQEKTKWKNQQKFKYTYRERICIIHGKGSHDTNHCKTYVLLKSKGWTFPGKVNAIQERGESDDEAKCSQNV
;
A
#
# COMPACT_ATOMS: atom_id res chain seq x y z
N MET A 1 -69.07 27.20 55.75
CA MET A 1 -68.10 26.16 55.34
C MET A 1 -68.58 25.57 54.04
N GLN A 2 -68.03 26.02 52.92
CA GLN A 2 -68.09 25.34 51.62
C GLN A 2 -66.92 25.91 50.82
N ASP A 3 -65.98 25.02 50.53
CA ASP A 3 -64.64 25.31 50.05
C ASP A 3 -64.61 25.61 48.55
N ASN A 4 -63.81 26.61 48.18
CA ASN A 4 -63.39 26.87 46.81
C ASN A 4 -62.35 25.83 46.36
N PRO A 5 -62.41 25.29 45.14
CA PRO A 5 -61.31 24.50 44.60
C PRO A 5 -60.21 25.42 44.08
N ILE A 6 -59.01 25.23 44.62
CA ILE A 6 -57.76 25.85 44.15
C ILE A 6 -57.36 25.15 42.85
N ASN A 7 -57.34 25.92 41.75
CA ASN A 7 -56.73 25.50 40.49
C ASN A 7 -55.22 25.32 40.67
N HIS A 8 -54.76 24.07 40.72
CA HIS A 8 -53.35 23.73 40.53
C HIS A 8 -53.00 23.90 39.05
N PHE A 9 -52.45 25.06 38.69
CA PHE A 9 -51.64 25.19 37.48
C PHE A 9 -50.28 24.53 37.74
N SER A 10 -50.12 23.29 37.27
CA SER A 10 -48.81 22.63 37.20
C SER A 10 -48.00 23.23 36.06
N SER A 11 -47.09 24.14 36.43
CA SER A 11 -46.01 24.64 35.56
C SER A 11 -45.10 23.47 35.15
N THR A 12 -45.20 23.05 33.89
CA THR A 12 -44.34 22.03 33.26
C THR A 12 -43.53 22.68 32.14
N CYS A 13 -42.63 23.62 32.51
CA CYS A 13 -41.85 24.37 31.52
C CYS A 13 -40.36 24.49 31.91
N SER A 14 -39.73 23.44 32.46
CA SER A 14 -38.30 23.50 32.85
C SER A 14 -37.46 22.26 32.51
N SER A 15 -38.04 21.20 31.93
CA SER A 15 -37.31 19.94 31.68
C SER A 15 -36.53 19.88 30.35
N SER A 16 -36.82 20.77 29.38
CA SER A 16 -36.22 20.73 28.05
C SER A 16 -34.76 21.21 28.02
N ASN A 17 -34.47 22.35 28.68
CA ASN A 17 -33.18 23.02 28.55
C ASN A 17 -32.02 22.27 29.23
N ASN A 18 -32.31 21.54 30.31
CA ASN A 18 -31.29 20.75 31.01
C ASN A 18 -30.81 19.57 30.15
N ASN A 19 -31.70 18.99 29.35
CA ASN A 19 -31.35 17.85 28.48
C ASN A 19 -30.44 18.28 27.33
N MET A 20 -30.67 19.48 26.75
CA MET A 20 -29.83 19.99 25.66
C MET A 20 -28.41 20.31 26.12
N ALA A 21 -28.26 21.00 27.26
CA ALA A 21 -26.95 21.36 27.79
C ALA A 21 -26.10 20.12 28.15
N THR A 22 -26.72 19.12 28.76
CA THR A 22 -26.05 17.84 29.09
C THR A 22 -25.64 17.08 27.82
N ALA A 23 -26.52 17.01 26.83
CA ALA A 23 -26.22 16.36 25.55
C ALA A 23 -25.08 17.07 24.80
N LEU A 24 -25.09 18.41 24.78
CA LEU A 24 -24.01 19.19 24.20
C LEU A 24 -22.68 18.90 24.88
N ASN A 25 -22.61 18.77 26.21
CA ASN A 25 -21.36 18.43 26.88
C ASN A 25 -20.79 17.06 26.46
N GLY A 26 -21.65 16.11 26.06
CA GLY A 26 -21.24 14.82 25.52
C GLY A 26 -20.76 14.85 24.06
N MET A 27 -21.05 15.92 23.31
CA MET A 27 -20.64 16.06 21.92
C MET A 27 -19.20 16.58 21.81
N LYS A 28 -18.38 15.87 21.02
CA LYS A 28 -17.01 16.28 20.68
C LYS A 28 -17.03 17.55 19.83
N GLU A 29 -16.06 18.42 20.01
CA GLU A 29 -15.84 19.58 19.13
C GLU A 29 -15.18 19.16 17.80
N PHE A 30 -15.39 19.95 16.75
CA PHE A 30 -14.75 19.77 15.44
C PHE A 30 -14.08 21.06 14.99
N TYR A 31 -12.78 20.97 14.69
CA TYR A 31 -11.94 22.11 14.37
C TYR A 31 -11.78 22.31 12.86
N GLY A 32 -12.08 21.27 12.07
CA GLY A 32 -11.86 21.27 10.62
C GLY A 32 -10.42 20.96 10.26
N LYS A 33 -9.70 20.23 11.12
CA LYS A 33 -8.29 19.86 10.89
C LYS A 33 -8.19 18.64 9.98
N GLU A 34 -7.06 18.51 9.29
CA GLU A 34 -6.77 17.43 8.33
C GLU A 34 -6.83 16.02 8.92
N GLU A 35 -6.62 15.86 10.22
CA GLU A 35 -6.67 14.55 10.88
C GLU A 35 -8.11 14.13 11.22
N GLU A 36 -9.00 15.10 11.35
CA GLU A 36 -10.38 14.87 11.76
C GLU A 36 -11.19 14.18 10.65
N ASP A 37 -12.16 13.37 11.06
CA ASP A 37 -13.08 12.71 10.15
C ASP A 37 -14.48 13.29 10.33
N ALA A 38 -14.87 14.15 9.38
CA ALA A 38 -16.17 14.80 9.35
C ALA A 38 -17.33 13.79 9.35
N ASN A 39 -17.17 12.62 8.72
CA ASN A 39 -18.23 11.62 8.64
C ASN A 39 -18.42 10.87 9.96
N VAL A 40 -17.32 10.54 10.63
CA VAL A 40 -17.37 9.92 11.97
C VAL A 40 -17.94 10.93 12.96
N TRP A 41 -17.44 12.16 12.95
CA TRP A 41 -17.90 13.21 13.85
C TRP A 41 -19.40 13.53 13.68
N LEU A 42 -19.87 13.70 12.45
CA LEU A 42 -21.30 13.91 12.18
C LEU A 42 -22.15 12.73 12.65
N ARG A 43 -21.69 11.49 12.44
CA ARG A 43 -22.42 10.29 12.87
C ARG A 43 -22.59 10.28 14.39
N ASP A 44 -21.53 10.60 15.13
CA ASP A 44 -21.57 10.62 16.59
C ASP A 44 -22.51 11.70 17.12
N ILE A 45 -22.46 12.91 16.54
CA ILE A 45 -23.38 14.00 16.92
C ILE A 45 -24.84 13.66 16.58
N LEU A 46 -25.11 13.14 15.38
CA LEU A 46 -26.46 12.76 14.99
C LEU A 46 -27.01 11.63 15.86
N MET A 47 -26.16 10.70 16.28
CA MET A 47 -26.52 9.66 17.24
C MET A 47 -26.90 10.27 18.60
N ILE A 48 -26.08 11.17 19.14
CA ILE A 48 -26.37 11.85 20.42
C ILE A 48 -27.66 12.67 20.31
N ALA A 49 -27.81 13.47 19.25
CA ALA A 49 -29.00 14.28 19.00
C ALA A 49 -30.27 13.42 18.95
N LYS A 50 -30.22 12.27 18.27
CA LYS A 50 -31.34 11.33 18.20
C LYS A 50 -31.65 10.68 19.55
N LEU A 51 -30.62 10.32 20.33
CA LEU A 51 -30.80 9.79 21.69
C LEU A 51 -31.38 10.82 22.66
N SER A 52 -31.04 12.09 22.46
CA SER A 52 -31.56 13.22 23.26
C SER A 52 -32.89 13.78 22.76
N GLY A 53 -33.43 13.25 21.66
CA GLY A 53 -34.73 13.68 21.11
C GLY A 53 -34.70 15.07 20.47
N PHE A 54 -33.56 15.51 19.95
CA PHE A 54 -33.45 16.83 19.31
C PHE A 54 -34.27 16.89 18.01
N THR A 55 -34.92 18.03 17.81
CA THR A 55 -35.49 18.41 16.51
C THR A 55 -34.38 18.69 15.49
N GLU A 56 -34.74 18.81 14.20
CA GLU A 56 -33.77 19.16 13.16
C GLU A 56 -33.11 20.52 13.40
N GLU A 57 -33.89 21.51 13.85
CA GLU A 57 -33.37 22.85 14.18
C GLU A 57 -32.42 22.82 15.38
N GLU A 58 -32.78 22.08 16.44
CA GLU A 58 -31.91 21.91 17.61
C GLU A 58 -30.64 21.16 17.26
N THR A 59 -30.74 20.15 16.40
CA THR A 59 -29.59 19.40 15.88
C THR A 59 -28.66 20.30 15.08
N LEU A 60 -29.21 21.14 14.19
CA LEU A 60 -28.41 22.10 13.43
C LEU A 60 -27.70 23.10 14.36
N ARG A 61 -28.41 23.65 15.34
CA ARG A 61 -27.82 24.54 16.35
C ARG A 61 -26.72 23.83 17.15
N ALA A 62 -26.95 22.59 17.56
CA ALA A 62 -25.97 21.80 18.28
C ALA A 62 -24.70 21.53 17.46
N ILE A 63 -24.85 21.20 16.19
CA ILE A 63 -23.74 21.05 15.25
C ILE A 63 -22.93 22.35 15.18
N ILE A 64 -23.57 23.49 14.91
CA ILE A 64 -22.90 24.79 14.79
C ILE A 64 -22.17 25.16 16.09
N LEU A 65 -22.81 24.95 17.25
CA LEU A 65 -22.21 25.23 18.57
C LEU A 65 -20.98 24.36 18.86
N LYS A 66 -20.80 23.26 18.15
CA LYS A 66 -19.65 22.34 18.30
C LYS A 66 -18.57 22.51 17.24
N LEU A 67 -18.74 23.44 16.31
CA LEU A 67 -17.69 23.83 15.38
C LEU A 67 -16.72 24.81 16.04
N ARG A 68 -15.44 24.68 15.68
CA ARG A 68 -14.33 25.53 16.13
C ARG A 68 -13.47 25.95 14.94
N GLU A 69 -12.67 26.99 15.15
CA GLU A 69 -11.63 27.45 14.22
C GLU A 69 -12.13 27.53 12.75
N SER A 70 -11.46 26.82 11.83
CA SER A 70 -11.75 26.84 10.40
C SER A 70 -13.16 26.35 10.09
N ALA A 71 -13.64 25.32 10.81
CA ALA A 71 -14.98 24.80 10.64
C ALA A 71 -16.06 25.83 11.04
N LEU A 72 -15.85 26.55 12.14
CA LEU A 72 -16.76 27.60 12.57
C LEU A 72 -16.73 28.80 11.61
N SER A 73 -15.54 29.21 11.18
CA SER A 73 -15.38 30.31 10.20
C SER A 73 -16.15 30.01 8.91
N TRP A 74 -16.01 28.79 8.38
CA TRP A 74 -16.75 28.36 7.20
C TRP A 74 -18.26 28.32 7.42
N ALA A 75 -18.72 27.82 8.57
CA ALA A 75 -20.14 27.74 8.87
C ALA A 75 -20.76 29.13 9.00
N SER A 76 -20.07 30.08 9.63
CA SER A 76 -20.51 31.48 9.72
C SER A 76 -20.66 32.11 8.34
N GLU A 77 -19.67 31.94 7.45
CA GLU A 77 -19.74 32.46 6.08
C GLU A 77 -20.92 31.85 5.30
N LEU A 78 -21.13 30.54 5.44
CA LEU A 78 -22.24 29.86 4.78
C LEU A 78 -23.61 30.37 5.27
N ILE A 79 -23.76 30.59 6.58
CA ILE A 79 -24.99 31.10 7.20
C ILE A 79 -25.29 32.52 6.72
N GLU A 80 -24.25 33.36 6.61
CA GLU A 80 -24.37 34.73 6.11
C GLU A 80 -24.81 34.76 4.65
N GLN A 81 -24.19 33.95 3.78
CA GLN A 81 -24.56 33.83 2.36
C GLN A 81 -25.99 33.33 2.12
N ARG A 82 -26.55 32.59 3.08
CA ARG A 82 -27.89 31.98 2.99
C ARG A 82 -28.95 32.72 3.79
N GLU A 83 -28.63 33.91 4.32
CA GLU A 83 -29.55 34.72 5.13
C GLU A 83 -30.20 33.93 6.28
N TRP A 84 -29.44 33.07 6.96
CA TRP A 84 -29.93 32.23 8.06
C TRP A 84 -31.01 31.20 7.70
N LYS A 85 -31.29 30.99 6.41
CA LYS A 85 -32.23 29.97 5.92
C LYS A 85 -31.47 28.72 5.48
N ILE A 86 -31.08 27.90 6.45
CA ILE A 86 -30.37 26.65 6.23
C ILE A 86 -31.11 25.51 6.90
N TYR A 87 -31.38 24.45 6.13
CA TYR A 87 -31.93 23.19 6.63
C TYR A 87 -30.81 22.22 7.02
N LEU A 88 -31.10 21.32 7.97
CA LEU A 88 -30.12 20.36 8.48
C LEU A 88 -29.52 19.48 7.38
N GLU A 89 -30.34 18.96 6.47
CA GLU A 89 -29.89 18.08 5.38
C GLU A 89 -28.93 18.79 4.41
N ASP A 90 -29.27 20.03 4.05
CA ASP A 90 -28.43 20.88 3.19
C ASP A 90 -27.09 21.18 3.87
N PHE A 91 -27.14 21.52 5.16
CA PHE A 91 -25.94 21.78 5.95
C PHE A 91 -25.03 20.55 6.01
N ILE A 92 -25.58 19.37 6.32
CA ILE A 92 -24.82 18.11 6.37
C ILE A 92 -24.16 17.82 5.03
N THR A 93 -24.88 18.03 3.92
CA THR A 93 -24.37 17.78 2.57
C THR A 93 -23.20 18.70 2.24
N LEU A 94 -23.34 20.00 2.53
CA LEU A 94 -22.28 20.99 2.31
C LEU A 94 -21.08 20.77 3.25
N PHE A 95 -21.35 20.44 4.51
CA PHE A 95 -20.34 20.13 5.51
C PHE A 95 -19.50 18.92 5.10
N LYS A 96 -20.16 17.83 4.70
CA LYS A 96 -19.48 16.68 4.11
C LYS A 96 -18.69 17.10 2.89
N LYS A 97 -19.29 17.81 1.92
CA LYS A 97 -18.54 18.23 0.73
C LYS A 97 -17.28 19.03 1.06
N ARG A 98 -17.33 19.90 2.08
CA ARG A 98 -16.21 20.74 2.50
C ARG A 98 -15.13 19.99 3.28
N PHE A 99 -15.53 19.18 4.25
CA PHE A 99 -14.63 18.54 5.22
C PHE A 99 -14.48 17.03 5.03
N THR A 100 -15.10 16.44 4.01
CA THR A 100 -14.71 15.11 3.54
C THR A 100 -13.29 15.22 3.06
N ASN A 101 -12.46 14.38 3.66
CA ASN A 101 -11.06 14.63 3.81
C ASN A 101 -10.32 14.36 2.48
N PHE A 102 -10.31 15.36 1.60
CA PHE A 102 -9.53 15.35 0.36
C PHE A 102 -8.05 15.09 0.63
N TYR A 103 -7.55 15.52 1.78
CA TYR A 103 -6.17 15.26 2.19
C TYR A 103 -5.94 13.78 2.53
N LYS A 104 -6.87 13.09 3.21
CA LYS A 104 -6.80 11.62 3.37
C LYS A 104 -6.86 10.91 2.02
N ALA A 105 -7.66 11.41 1.09
CA ALA A 105 -7.70 10.91 -0.28
C ALA A 105 -6.36 11.10 -1.01
N GLU A 106 -5.74 12.28 -0.88
CA GLU A 106 -4.43 12.61 -1.45
C GLU A 106 -3.31 11.78 -0.82
N ILE A 107 -3.28 11.64 0.51
CA ILE A 107 -2.34 10.75 1.21
C ILE A 107 -2.56 9.30 0.76
N SER A 108 -3.80 8.84 0.68
CA SER A 108 -4.11 7.46 0.27
C SER A 108 -3.65 7.21 -1.17
N LEU A 109 -3.89 8.17 -2.07
CA LEU A 109 -3.44 8.12 -3.45
C LEU A 109 -1.91 8.16 -3.52
N SER A 110 -1.26 9.11 -2.83
CA SER A 110 0.19 9.26 -2.79
C SER A 110 0.87 8.01 -2.25
N LYS A 111 0.37 7.46 -1.13
CA LYS A 111 0.85 6.21 -0.54
C LYS A 111 0.66 5.03 -1.49
N PHE A 112 -0.47 4.96 -2.20
CA PHE A 112 -0.70 3.92 -3.20
C PHE A 112 0.27 4.03 -4.38
N LEU A 113 0.45 5.23 -4.93
CA LEU A 113 1.36 5.48 -6.07
C LEU A 113 2.82 5.22 -5.72
N THR A 114 3.24 5.56 -4.51
CA THR A 114 4.63 5.37 -4.02
C THR A 114 4.90 3.99 -3.44
N SER A 115 3.87 3.16 -3.22
CA SER A 115 4.04 1.81 -2.69
C SER A 115 4.95 0.95 -3.59
N PRO A 116 5.89 0.18 -3.02
CA PRO A 116 6.74 -0.73 -3.79
C PRO A 116 5.92 -1.90 -4.35
N SER A 117 6.49 -2.60 -5.34
CA SER A 117 5.92 -3.85 -5.84
C SER A 117 5.83 -4.89 -4.71
N PRO A 118 4.70 -5.61 -4.58
CA PRO A 118 4.52 -6.56 -3.49
C PRO A 118 5.40 -7.79 -3.68
N THR A 119 6.04 -8.24 -2.60
CA THR A 119 6.92 -9.41 -2.55
C THR A 119 6.25 -10.63 -1.92
N SER A 120 5.16 -10.42 -1.20
CA SER A 120 4.36 -11.45 -0.53
C SER A 120 2.88 -11.35 -0.92
N ARG A 121 2.14 -12.42 -0.66
CA ARG A 121 0.69 -12.49 -0.90
C ARG A 121 -0.05 -11.51 0.01
N GLU A 122 0.42 -11.32 1.23
CA GLU A 122 -0.12 -10.39 2.21
C GLU A 122 0.03 -8.94 1.72
N GLU A 123 1.22 -8.59 1.23
CA GLU A 123 1.48 -7.27 0.62
C GLU A 123 0.63 -7.04 -0.62
N PHE A 124 0.47 -8.07 -1.47
CA PHE A 124 -0.39 -7.99 -2.64
C PHE A 124 -1.85 -7.76 -2.25
N THR A 125 -2.35 -8.50 -1.26
CA THR A 125 -3.71 -8.32 -0.73
C THR A 125 -3.91 -6.92 -0.14
N ALA A 126 -2.91 -6.39 0.58
CA ALA A 126 -2.94 -5.03 1.09
C ALA A 126 -2.98 -3.99 -0.05
N LEU A 127 -2.25 -4.21 -1.14
CA LEU A 127 -2.28 -3.37 -2.33
C LEU A 127 -3.66 -3.40 -3.01
N LEU A 128 -4.28 -4.57 -3.15
CA LEU A 128 -5.64 -4.69 -3.70
C LEU A 128 -6.66 -3.91 -2.85
N ARG A 129 -6.59 -4.05 -1.52
CA ARG A 129 -7.47 -3.30 -0.60
C ARG A 129 -7.28 -1.78 -0.73
N ALA A 130 -6.04 -1.32 -0.83
CA ALA A 130 -5.75 0.09 -1.04
C ALA A 130 -6.33 0.59 -2.38
N GLY A 131 -6.21 -0.20 -3.44
CA GLY A 131 -6.86 0.08 -4.72
C GLY A 131 -8.38 0.20 -4.60
N THR A 132 -9.03 -0.74 -3.91
CA THR A 132 -10.49 -0.69 -3.70
C THR A 132 -10.95 0.56 -2.95
N ILE A 133 -10.19 1.01 -1.94
CA ILE A 133 -10.50 2.26 -1.24
C ILE A 133 -10.45 3.45 -2.23
N LEU A 134 -9.46 3.51 -3.12
CA LEU A 134 -9.35 4.58 -4.12
C LEU A 134 -10.50 4.55 -5.13
N PHE A 135 -10.93 3.34 -5.53
CA PHE A 135 -12.08 3.14 -6.42
C PHE A 135 -13.38 3.62 -5.77
N GLU A 136 -13.66 3.18 -4.53
CA GLU A 136 -14.87 3.56 -3.79
C GLU A 136 -14.95 5.06 -3.54
N GLN A 137 -13.80 5.70 -3.28
CA GLN A 137 -13.69 7.14 -3.11
C GLN A 137 -13.69 7.93 -4.43
N LYS A 138 -13.79 7.26 -5.58
CA LYS A 138 -13.80 7.86 -6.93
C LYS A 138 -12.59 8.77 -7.19
N LEU A 139 -11.44 8.42 -6.63
CA LEU A 139 -10.21 9.22 -6.75
C LEU A 139 -9.47 8.97 -8.07
N MET A 140 -9.80 7.88 -8.76
CA MET A 140 -9.20 7.51 -10.03
C MET A 140 -10.20 6.77 -10.91
N ASN A 141 -10.07 6.91 -12.23
CA ASN A 141 -10.80 6.09 -13.19
C ASN A 141 -10.42 4.61 -13.02
N THR A 142 -11.41 3.71 -13.05
CA THR A 142 -11.23 2.24 -12.95
C THR A 142 -10.12 1.70 -13.83
N TRP A 143 -10.06 2.15 -15.10
CA TRP A 143 -9.06 1.71 -16.05
C TRP A 143 -7.65 2.14 -15.62
N ALA A 144 -7.48 3.42 -15.30
CA ALA A 144 -6.20 3.95 -14.85
C ALA A 144 -5.74 3.26 -13.55
N LEU A 145 -6.66 3.04 -12.61
CA LEU A 145 -6.37 2.39 -11.35
C LEU A 145 -5.90 0.95 -11.55
N ALA A 146 -6.59 0.17 -12.37
CA ALA A 146 -6.18 -1.19 -12.68
C ALA A 146 -4.85 -1.22 -13.44
N GLN A 147 -4.58 -0.30 -14.36
CA GLN A 147 -3.27 -0.18 -15.03
C GLN A 147 -2.13 0.10 -14.05
N VAL A 148 -2.31 1.02 -13.10
CA VAL A 148 -1.32 1.29 -12.05
C VAL A 148 -1.10 0.06 -11.18
N LEU A 149 -2.18 -0.64 -10.81
CA LEU A 149 -2.11 -1.86 -10.01
C LEU A 149 -1.33 -2.95 -10.75
N ILE A 150 -1.63 -3.17 -12.03
CA ILE A 150 -0.91 -4.14 -12.89
C ILE A 150 0.56 -3.78 -13.01
N GLY A 151 0.89 -2.50 -13.16
CA GLY A 151 2.26 -2.01 -13.22
C GLY A 151 3.09 -2.37 -11.97
N LYS A 152 2.44 -2.44 -10.80
CA LYS A 152 3.05 -2.81 -9.52
C LYS A 152 3.13 -4.32 -9.30
N CYS A 153 2.39 -5.14 -10.05
CA CYS A 153 2.37 -6.59 -9.87
C CYS A 153 3.67 -7.27 -10.33
N PRO A 154 3.97 -8.50 -9.88
CA PRO A 154 5.01 -9.33 -10.47
C PRO A 154 4.69 -9.72 -11.92
N ASP A 155 5.73 -9.84 -12.75
CA ASP A 155 5.57 -10.10 -14.20
C ASP A 155 4.77 -11.38 -14.50
N ASN A 156 4.87 -12.39 -13.63
CA ASN A 156 4.20 -13.69 -13.76
C ASN A 156 2.67 -13.59 -13.85
N ILE A 157 2.06 -12.53 -13.29
CA ILE A 157 0.60 -12.35 -13.27
C ILE A 157 0.13 -11.18 -14.14
N LYS A 158 1.04 -10.30 -14.60
CA LYS A 158 0.66 -9.08 -15.34
C LYS A 158 -0.21 -9.37 -16.56
N SER A 159 0.17 -10.33 -17.40
CA SER A 159 -0.58 -10.69 -18.61
C SER A 159 -2.01 -11.15 -18.32
N LEU A 160 -2.19 -11.93 -17.25
CA LEU A 160 -3.51 -12.40 -16.82
C LEU A 160 -4.39 -11.26 -16.31
N LEU A 161 -3.79 -10.29 -15.62
CA LEU A 161 -4.51 -9.11 -15.16
C LEU A 161 -4.85 -8.14 -16.29
N PHE A 162 -3.96 -7.98 -17.28
CA PHE A 162 -4.24 -7.22 -18.51
C PHE A 162 -5.42 -7.82 -19.28
N GLN A 163 -5.48 -9.14 -19.39
CA GLN A 163 -6.63 -9.79 -19.99
C GLN A 163 -7.91 -9.57 -19.15
N ALA A 164 -7.79 -9.62 -17.83
CA ALA A 164 -8.93 -9.44 -16.92
C ALA A 164 -9.55 -8.04 -17.04
N ILE A 165 -8.73 -6.98 -17.11
CA ILE A 165 -9.24 -5.60 -17.24
C ILE A 165 -9.90 -5.34 -18.60
N GLU A 166 -9.44 -5.98 -19.69
CA GLU A 166 -10.08 -5.87 -21.01
C GLU A 166 -11.45 -6.56 -21.07
N GLN A 167 -11.61 -7.65 -20.32
CA GLN A 167 -12.83 -8.47 -20.34
C GLN A 167 -13.84 -8.04 -19.27
N LEU A 168 -13.40 -7.44 -18.18
CA LEU A 168 -14.23 -7.11 -17.01
C LEU A 168 -14.44 -5.60 -16.90
N ASN A 169 -15.71 -5.18 -17.05
CA ASN A 169 -16.11 -3.78 -16.84
C ASN A 169 -16.39 -3.45 -15.36
N ASP A 170 -16.25 -4.43 -14.46
CA ASP A 170 -16.50 -4.27 -13.03
C ASP A 170 -15.21 -4.42 -12.21
N TRP A 171 -14.99 -3.46 -11.31
CA TRP A 171 -13.83 -3.42 -10.43
C TRP A 171 -13.79 -4.63 -9.49
N HIS A 172 -14.93 -5.05 -8.96
CA HIS A 172 -14.96 -6.15 -7.99
C HIS A 172 -14.65 -7.48 -8.66
N ALA A 173 -15.17 -7.71 -9.87
CA ALA A 173 -14.79 -8.85 -10.70
C ALA A 173 -13.29 -8.86 -11.01
N PHE A 174 -12.69 -7.70 -11.32
CA PHE A 174 -11.24 -7.57 -11.54
C PHE A 174 -10.44 -7.95 -10.29
N ILE A 175 -10.81 -7.43 -9.11
CA ILE A 175 -10.15 -7.75 -7.84
C ILE A 175 -10.24 -9.25 -7.52
N GLN A 176 -11.43 -9.84 -7.67
CA GLN A 176 -11.62 -11.27 -7.45
C GLN A 176 -10.72 -12.09 -8.37
N ARG A 177 -10.60 -11.69 -9.65
CA ARG A 177 -9.70 -12.34 -10.60
C ARG A 177 -8.24 -12.19 -10.18
N ALA A 178 -7.85 -11.01 -9.69
CA ALA A 178 -6.50 -10.75 -9.21
C ALA A 178 -6.12 -11.64 -8.02
N GLU A 179 -7.04 -11.83 -7.07
CA GLU A 179 -6.85 -12.74 -5.95
C GLU A 179 -6.72 -14.21 -6.40
N GLN A 180 -7.53 -14.63 -7.37
CA GLN A 180 -7.50 -15.99 -7.92
C GLN A 180 -6.19 -16.33 -8.63
N VAL A 181 -5.50 -15.36 -9.22
CA VAL A 181 -4.22 -15.58 -9.91
C VAL A 181 -3.01 -15.31 -9.02
N ALA A 182 -3.21 -14.78 -7.80
CA ALA A 182 -2.14 -14.40 -6.89
C ALA A 182 -1.18 -15.56 -6.56
N TRP A 183 -1.68 -16.79 -6.46
CA TRP A 183 -0.87 -17.98 -6.15
C TRP A 183 0.21 -18.28 -7.20
N LEU A 184 0.06 -17.80 -8.45
CA LEU A 184 1.07 -17.95 -9.51
C LEU A 184 2.31 -17.10 -9.25
N ALA A 185 2.13 -15.93 -8.63
CA ALA A 185 3.23 -15.03 -8.26
C ALA A 185 3.74 -15.32 -6.84
N PHE A 186 2.85 -15.74 -5.94
CA PHE A 186 3.13 -15.96 -4.53
C PHE A 186 2.72 -17.40 -4.14
N PRO A 187 3.51 -18.41 -4.53
CA PRO A 187 3.18 -19.79 -4.23
C PRO A 187 3.28 -20.06 -2.73
N ASP A 188 2.23 -20.65 -2.16
CA ASP A 188 2.20 -20.96 -0.73
C ASP A 188 3.31 -21.97 -0.38
N THR A 189 4.13 -21.62 0.61
CA THR A 189 5.24 -22.49 1.09
C THR A 189 4.75 -23.85 1.59
N VAL A 190 3.48 -23.94 2.00
CA VAL A 190 2.84 -25.17 2.48
C VAL A 190 2.58 -26.17 1.34
N LEU A 191 2.24 -25.69 0.13
CA LEU A 191 1.99 -26.55 -1.04
C LEU A 191 3.29 -26.98 -1.72
N ASN A 192 4.35 -26.17 -1.63
CA ASN A 192 5.69 -26.49 -2.16
C ASN A 192 6.50 -27.48 -1.30
N ARG A 193 5.98 -27.91 -0.14
CA ARG A 193 6.63 -28.96 0.67
C ARG A 193 6.58 -30.34 0.00
N ILE A 194 5.58 -30.62 -0.83
CA ILE A 194 5.42 -31.94 -1.46
C ILE A 194 6.45 -32.13 -2.58
N SER A 195 6.71 -31.09 -3.38
CA SER A 195 7.70 -31.11 -4.47
C SER A 195 9.15 -31.07 -3.99
N SER A 196 9.40 -30.69 -2.73
CA SER A 196 10.75 -30.63 -2.16
C SER A 196 11.20 -31.94 -1.51
N ASN A 197 10.29 -32.90 -1.30
CA ASN A 197 10.58 -34.16 -0.59
C ASN A 197 10.88 -35.36 -1.51
N ASP A 198 10.56 -35.28 -2.80
CA ASP A 198 10.83 -36.39 -3.74
C ASP A 198 12.25 -36.37 -4.33
N ASN A 199 13.04 -35.31 -4.09
CA ASN A 199 14.43 -35.21 -4.57
C ASN A 199 15.50 -35.28 -3.46
N SER A 200 15.13 -35.53 -2.21
CA SER A 200 16.06 -35.52 -1.07
C SER A 200 16.44 -36.91 -0.51
N ASN A 201 15.96 -38.01 -1.10
CA ASN A 201 16.25 -39.37 -0.63
C ASN A 201 17.41 -40.11 -1.32
N ALA A 202 18.28 -39.41 -2.02
CA ALA A 202 19.46 -40.02 -2.63
C ALA A 202 20.74 -39.22 -2.35
N TYR A 203 21.03 -38.87 -1.09
CA TYR A 203 22.39 -38.81 -0.51
C TYR A 203 22.32 -38.24 0.92
N ASN A 204 21.87 -39.06 1.87
CA ASN A 204 22.20 -38.81 3.28
C ASN A 204 22.72 -40.12 3.86
N ASN A 205 24.03 -40.24 3.91
CA ASN A 205 24.68 -41.05 4.92
C ASN A 205 25.91 -40.33 5.46
N ASN A 206 25.95 -40.26 6.78
CA ASN A 206 26.98 -39.76 7.71
C ASN A 206 26.88 -38.26 8.02
N GLN A 207 26.11 -37.91 9.06
CA GLN A 207 26.58 -37.81 10.47
C GLN A 207 27.58 -36.66 10.67
N GLU A 208 27.12 -35.52 11.17
CA GLU A 208 27.06 -35.16 12.61
C GLU A 208 28.38 -34.60 13.17
N LYS A 209 28.25 -33.40 13.79
CA LYS A 209 29.16 -32.73 14.73
C LYS A 209 30.41 -32.11 14.07
N THR A 210 30.56 -30.79 14.03
CA THR A 210 30.79 -29.96 15.21
C THR A 210 30.78 -28.46 14.83
N LYS A 211 30.40 -27.62 15.79
CA LYS A 211 30.74 -26.19 15.83
C LYS A 211 32.27 -26.01 15.76
N TRP A 212 32.70 -24.75 15.64
CA TRP A 212 34.04 -24.18 15.87
C TRP A 212 34.71 -23.59 14.61
N LYS A 213 34.98 -22.28 14.76
CA LYS A 213 35.82 -21.44 13.91
C LYS A 213 37.10 -22.18 13.52
N ASN A 214 37.47 -22.15 12.25
CA ASN A 214 38.85 -21.88 11.85
C ASN A 214 38.95 -21.62 10.34
N GLN A 215 39.61 -20.52 10.04
CA GLN A 215 40.18 -20.20 8.73
C GLN A 215 41.07 -21.36 8.28
N GLN A 216 40.63 -22.14 7.31
CA GLN A 216 41.55 -23.01 6.56
C GLN A 216 41.27 -22.88 5.06
N LYS A 217 42.31 -22.41 4.38
CA LYS A 217 42.49 -22.36 2.94
C LYS A 217 41.94 -23.64 2.32
N PHE A 218 40.88 -23.53 1.51
CA PHE A 218 40.45 -24.60 0.62
C PHE A 218 41.58 -24.87 -0.38
N LYS A 219 42.37 -25.92 -0.11
CA LYS A 219 43.14 -26.61 -1.15
C LYS A 219 42.11 -27.25 -2.06
N TYR A 220 41.91 -26.68 -3.25
CA TYR A 220 41.18 -27.33 -4.33
C TYR A 220 41.89 -28.64 -4.66
N THR A 221 41.34 -29.77 -4.21
CA THR A 221 41.69 -31.07 -4.78
C THR A 221 41.03 -31.12 -6.15
N TYR A 222 41.86 -30.93 -7.17
CA TYR A 222 41.48 -31.08 -8.56
C TYR A 222 41.11 -32.55 -8.81
N ARG A 223 39.85 -32.93 -8.59
CA ARG A 223 39.34 -34.21 -9.08
C ARG A 223 39.36 -34.14 -10.60
N GLU A 224 40.27 -34.89 -11.21
CA GLU A 224 40.34 -35.07 -12.67
C GLU A 224 38.93 -35.41 -13.17
N ARG A 225 38.31 -34.51 -13.94
CA ARG A 225 37.03 -34.79 -14.60
C ARG A 225 37.35 -35.50 -15.91
N ILE A 226 36.78 -36.68 -16.12
CA ILE A 226 36.92 -37.40 -17.39
C ILE A 226 35.76 -36.96 -18.27
N CYS A 227 36.08 -36.16 -19.29
CA CYS A 227 35.17 -35.82 -20.38
C CYS A 227 35.11 -37.01 -21.35
N ILE A 228 33.91 -37.44 -21.73
CA ILE A 228 33.75 -38.57 -22.68
C ILE A 228 34.26 -38.18 -24.09
N ILE A 229 34.30 -36.88 -24.40
CA ILE A 229 34.64 -36.37 -25.74
C ILE A 229 36.16 -36.16 -25.91
N HIS A 230 36.89 -35.80 -24.84
CA HIS A 230 38.35 -35.54 -24.92
C HIS A 230 39.19 -36.29 -23.87
N GLY A 231 38.59 -37.16 -23.05
CA GLY A 231 39.27 -37.82 -21.94
C GLY A 231 39.46 -36.90 -20.72
N LYS A 232 40.57 -37.09 -19.99
CA LYS A 232 40.87 -36.33 -18.76
C LYS A 232 41.02 -34.83 -19.06
N GLY A 233 40.24 -34.00 -18.36
CA GLY A 233 40.25 -32.55 -18.55
C GLY A 233 39.75 -31.77 -17.34
N SER A 234 39.75 -30.44 -17.47
CA SER A 234 39.28 -29.51 -16.44
C SER A 234 37.76 -29.40 -16.35
N HIS A 235 37.05 -30.06 -17.27
CA HIS A 235 35.62 -29.88 -17.48
C HIS A 235 34.94 -31.24 -17.66
N ASP A 236 33.64 -31.27 -17.40
CA ASP A 236 32.82 -32.45 -17.63
C ASP A 236 32.30 -32.52 -19.07
N THR A 237 31.73 -33.67 -19.43
CA THR A 237 31.14 -33.92 -20.75
C THR A 237 30.05 -32.91 -21.12
N ASN A 238 29.29 -32.41 -20.15
CA ASN A 238 28.22 -31.44 -20.41
C ASN A 238 28.80 -30.09 -20.83
N HIS A 239 29.87 -29.63 -20.17
CA HIS A 239 30.57 -28.42 -20.56
C HIS A 239 31.10 -28.47 -21.99
N CYS A 240 31.60 -29.64 -22.41
CA CYS A 240 32.05 -29.87 -23.77
C CYS A 240 30.89 -29.80 -24.79
N LYS A 241 29.75 -30.44 -24.51
CA LYS A 241 28.56 -30.37 -25.38
C LYS A 241 28.07 -28.93 -25.55
N THR A 242 28.07 -28.16 -24.46
CA THR A 242 27.72 -26.73 -24.51
C THR A 242 28.68 -25.95 -25.41
N TYR A 243 29.99 -26.23 -25.32
CA TYR A 243 30.98 -25.58 -26.18
C TYR A 243 30.78 -25.88 -27.67
N VAL A 244 30.51 -27.14 -28.02
CA VAL A 244 30.21 -27.54 -29.41
C VAL A 244 28.94 -26.85 -29.92
N LEU A 245 27.89 -26.77 -29.08
CA LEU A 245 26.65 -26.09 -29.42
C LEU A 245 26.88 -24.59 -29.66
N LEU A 246 27.62 -23.92 -28.79
CA LEU A 246 27.94 -22.50 -28.93
C LEU A 246 28.74 -22.25 -30.21
N LYS A 247 29.76 -23.08 -30.49
CA LYS A 247 30.54 -22.98 -31.72
C LYS A 247 29.67 -23.18 -32.98
N SER A 248 28.70 -24.10 -32.94
CA SER A 248 27.75 -24.29 -34.06
C SER A 248 26.83 -23.09 -34.29
N LYS A 249 26.61 -22.27 -33.26
CA LYS A 249 25.85 -21.01 -33.32
C LYS A 249 26.72 -19.78 -33.61
N GLY A 250 27.95 -19.97 -34.06
CA GLY A 250 28.86 -18.89 -34.45
C GLY A 250 29.57 -18.18 -33.30
N TRP A 251 29.53 -18.73 -32.08
CA TRP A 251 30.29 -18.17 -30.96
C TRP A 251 31.79 -18.48 -31.10
N THR A 252 32.60 -17.43 -31.23
CA THR A 252 34.07 -17.50 -31.14
C THR A 252 34.53 -17.02 -29.77
N PHE A 253 35.23 -17.86 -29.01
CA PHE A 253 35.85 -17.42 -27.76
C PHE A 253 37.05 -16.52 -28.06
N PRO A 254 37.18 -15.36 -27.40
CA PRO A 254 38.41 -14.56 -27.49
C PRO A 254 39.56 -15.40 -26.95
N GLY A 255 40.53 -15.70 -27.83
CA GLY A 255 41.76 -16.38 -27.46
C GLY A 255 42.52 -15.55 -26.42
N LYS A 256 43.22 -16.26 -25.53
CA LYS A 256 44.08 -15.71 -24.47
C LYS A 256 44.88 -14.51 -24.98
N VAL A 257 44.65 -13.34 -24.39
CA VAL A 257 45.57 -12.20 -24.52
C VAL A 257 46.85 -12.62 -23.82
N ASN A 258 47.89 -12.93 -24.60
CA ASN A 258 49.23 -13.10 -24.06
C ASN A 258 49.65 -11.74 -23.49
N ALA A 259 49.69 -11.64 -22.17
CA ALA A 259 50.48 -10.60 -21.52
C ALA A 259 51.96 -10.92 -21.78
N ILE A 260 52.66 -10.04 -22.50
CA ILE A 260 54.05 -9.62 -22.27
C ILE A 260 54.40 -8.50 -23.27
N GLN A 261 54.75 -7.35 -22.68
CA GLN A 261 55.66 -6.28 -23.13
C GLN A 261 55.47 -5.66 -24.52
N GLU A 262 54.94 -4.44 -24.53
CA GLU A 262 55.66 -3.32 -25.13
C GLU A 262 55.77 -2.18 -24.11
N ARG A 263 57.01 -1.71 -23.96
CA ARG A 263 57.47 -0.66 -23.06
C ARG A 263 57.43 0.63 -23.87
N GLY A 264 56.35 1.41 -23.74
CA GLY A 264 56.28 2.81 -24.15
C GLY A 264 56.20 3.65 -22.89
N GLU A 265 57.29 4.35 -22.55
CA GLU A 265 57.35 5.81 -22.66
C GLU A 265 56.49 6.49 -21.59
N SER A 266 57.15 6.74 -20.46
CA SER A 266 56.76 7.72 -19.46
C SER A 266 57.11 9.11 -19.97
N ASP A 267 56.09 9.93 -20.22
CA ASP A 267 56.24 11.38 -20.26
C ASP A 267 55.88 11.99 -18.91
N ASP A 268 56.46 13.18 -18.68
CA ASP A 268 56.31 14.12 -17.57
C ASP A 268 57.30 13.86 -16.40
N GLU A 269 58.19 14.78 -16.00
CA GLU A 269 58.22 16.24 -16.12
C GLU A 269 59.60 16.77 -15.70
N ALA A 270 59.92 18.01 -16.11
CA ALA A 270 60.64 19.06 -15.36
C ALA A 270 61.81 19.74 -16.10
N LYS A 271 61.49 20.91 -16.67
CA LYS A 271 62.43 22.02 -16.88
C LYS A 271 62.83 22.60 -15.52
N CYS A 272 64.13 22.77 -15.27
CA CYS A 272 64.63 23.91 -14.49
C CYS A 272 66.14 24.14 -14.72
N SER A 273 66.45 25.27 -15.37
CA SER A 273 67.56 26.18 -15.08
C SER A 273 69.01 25.69 -15.12
N GLN A 274 69.75 26.11 -16.16
CA GLN A 274 71.09 26.69 -15.97
C GLN A 274 71.26 27.90 -16.91
N ASN A 275 71.32 29.08 -16.30
CA ASN A 275 72.05 30.23 -16.82
C ASN A 275 73.52 30.08 -16.38
N VAL A 276 74.40 30.64 -17.21
CA VAL A 276 75.88 30.77 -17.13
C VAL A 276 76.65 29.65 -17.80
#